data_AF-A0A7I7L6L3-F1
#
_entry.id   AF-A0A7I7L6L3-F1
#
_cell.length_a   1.000
_cell.length_b   1.000
_cell.length_c   1.000
_cell.angle_alpha   90.00
_cell.angle_beta   90.00
_cell.angle_gamma   90.00
#
_symmetry.space_group_name_H-M   'P 1'
#
loop_
_entity.id
_entity.type
_entity.pdbx_description
1 polymer ?
#
loop_
_entity_poly.entity_id
_entity_poly.type
_entity_poly.pdbx_seq_one_letter_code
_entity_poly.pdbx_strand_id
1 'polypeptide(L)'
;MPAGDATLRSELTPTTLLLPDDSACGLLEDTRQAKRLLTEDGELRSAHLSDFAYRNPACGAALLQSALPLAAKHGNPALFVAVPASDIDAFLAHLDIPQTVVAPATICGTRLAAAPRWTVNTAEI
;
A
#
# COMPACT_ATOMS: atom_id res chain seq x y z
N MET A 1 -8.46 -16.30 -11.14
CA MET A 1 -9.57 -15.64 -10.42
C MET A 1 -9.39 -14.16 -10.66
N PRO A 2 -10.40 -13.41 -11.12
CA PRO A 2 -10.27 -11.97 -11.06
C PRO A 2 -10.14 -11.62 -9.57
N ALA A 3 -9.11 -10.83 -9.23
CA ALA A 3 -9.06 -10.12 -7.96
C ALA A 3 -10.45 -9.49 -7.72
N GLY A 4 -10.96 -9.54 -6.48
CA GLY A 4 -12.28 -8.99 -6.18
C GLY A 4 -12.39 -7.55 -6.71
N ASP A 5 -13.53 -7.19 -7.30
CA ASP A 5 -13.74 -5.86 -7.88
C ASP A 5 -13.43 -4.78 -6.83
N ALA A 6 -12.39 -3.97 -7.09
CA ALA A 6 -11.90 -2.95 -6.17
C ALA A 6 -13.01 -1.94 -5.80
N THR A 7 -13.97 -1.72 -6.70
CA THR A 7 -15.10 -0.81 -6.46
C THR A 7 -16.12 -1.35 -5.46
N LEU A 8 -16.13 -2.66 -5.21
CA LEU A 8 -16.98 -3.30 -4.21
C LEU A 8 -16.37 -3.30 -2.80
N ARG A 9 -15.06 -3.00 -2.70
CA ARG A 9 -14.29 -3.09 -1.45
C ARG A 9 -13.69 -1.76 -0.98
N SER A 10 -14.01 -0.66 -1.66
CA SER A 10 -13.51 0.68 -1.35
C SER A 10 -14.65 1.67 -1.54
N GLU A 11 -14.81 2.63 -0.62
CA GLU A 11 -15.75 3.74 -0.80
C GLU A 11 -15.14 4.88 -1.64
N LEU A 12 -13.82 5.00 -1.61
CA LEU A 12 -13.01 5.78 -2.52
C LEU A 12 -13.02 5.10 -3.88
N THR A 13 -13.27 5.87 -4.95
CA THR A 13 -13.07 5.38 -6.32
C THR A 13 -11.62 4.95 -6.50
N PRO A 14 -11.33 3.65 -6.68
CA PRO A 14 -9.95 3.17 -6.76
C PRO A 14 -9.20 3.92 -7.86
N THR A 15 -8.06 4.49 -7.51
CA THR A 15 -7.30 5.38 -8.40
C THR A 15 -5.93 4.79 -8.69
N THR A 16 -5.67 4.47 -9.95
CA THR A 16 -4.35 4.00 -10.39
C THR A 16 -3.34 5.13 -10.29
N LEU A 17 -2.24 4.86 -9.60
CA LEU A 17 -1.08 5.74 -9.50
C LEU A 17 0.07 5.16 -10.32
N LEU A 18 0.75 6.01 -11.08
CA LEU A 18 1.88 5.65 -11.92
C LEU A 18 2.85 6.83 -11.98
N LEU A 19 4.13 6.58 -11.69
CA LEU A 19 5.16 7.60 -11.93
C LEU A 19 5.37 7.78 -13.45
N PRO A 20 5.71 8.99 -13.94
CA PRO A 20 5.84 9.26 -15.38
C PRO A 20 6.86 8.41 -16.14
N ASP A 21 7.81 7.79 -15.44
CA ASP A 21 8.88 6.94 -15.98
C ASP A 21 8.61 5.44 -15.80
N ASP A 22 7.38 5.07 -15.44
CA ASP A 22 6.93 3.71 -15.14
C ASP A 22 7.77 3.00 -14.05
N SER A 23 8.45 3.76 -13.19
CA SER A 23 9.35 3.19 -12.17
C SER A 23 8.63 2.73 -10.91
N ALA A 24 7.40 3.18 -10.67
CA ALA A 24 6.54 2.70 -9.60
C ALA A 24 5.06 2.90 -9.95
N CYS A 25 4.22 1.97 -9.50
CA CYS A 25 2.77 2.02 -9.65
C CYS A 25 2.06 1.38 -8.46
N GLY A 26 0.76 1.64 -8.34
CA GLY A 26 -0.12 1.02 -7.36
C GLY A 26 -1.56 1.47 -7.54
N LEU A 27 -2.48 0.84 -6.83
CA LEU A 27 -3.88 1.21 -6.81
C LEU A 27 -4.21 1.81 -5.45
N LEU A 28 -4.59 3.09 -5.44
CA LEU A 28 -5.04 3.77 -4.23
C LEU A 28 -6.51 3.44 -3.98
N GLU A 29 -6.77 2.75 -2.88
CA GLU A 29 -8.09 2.40 -2.37
C GLU A 29 -8.21 2.83 -0.90
N ASP A 30 -9.37 2.68 -0.28
CA ASP A 30 -9.51 2.81 1.17
C ASP A 30 -9.61 1.46 1.88
N THR A 31 -9.42 1.47 3.20
CA THR A 31 -9.51 0.26 4.03
C THR A 31 -10.94 -0.09 4.43
N ARG A 32 -11.96 0.64 3.97
CA ARG A 32 -13.36 0.40 4.35
C ARG A 32 -13.87 -0.83 3.62
N GLN A 33 -14.99 -1.39 4.09
CA GLN A 33 -15.68 -2.55 3.50
C GLN A 33 -14.90 -3.88 3.51
N ALA A 34 -13.66 -3.92 3.02
CA ALA A 34 -12.79 -5.11 3.06
C ALA A 34 -12.00 -5.23 4.37
N LYS A 35 -11.08 -4.30 4.65
CA LYS A 35 -10.13 -4.44 5.77
C LYS A 35 -10.77 -4.13 7.12
N ARG A 36 -11.65 -3.12 7.18
CA ARG A 36 -12.41 -2.71 8.36
C ARG A 36 -11.53 -2.63 9.62
N LEU A 37 -10.45 -1.87 9.54
CA LEU A 37 -9.50 -1.71 10.65
C LEU A 37 -10.22 -1.04 11.84
N LEU A 38 -10.12 -1.63 13.03
CA LEU A 38 -10.81 -1.13 14.24
C LEU A 38 -9.80 -0.65 15.29
N THR A 39 -10.09 0.49 15.89
CA THR A 39 -9.46 0.99 17.12
C THR A 39 -10.48 0.99 18.26
N GLU A 40 -10.04 1.35 19.46
CA GLU A 40 -10.94 1.54 20.61
C GLU A 40 -12.02 2.62 20.36
N ASP A 41 -11.72 3.59 19.48
CA ASP A 41 -12.62 4.70 19.14
C ASP A 41 -13.54 4.40 17.93
N GLY A 42 -13.39 3.25 17.27
CA GLY A 42 -14.22 2.82 16.15
C GLY A 42 -13.43 2.40 14.90
N GLU A 43 -14.06 2.46 13.72
CA GLU A 43 -13.41 2.10 12.46
C GLU A 43 -12.38 3.18 12.06
N LEU A 44 -11.12 2.77 11.90
CA LEU A 44 -10.06 3.62 11.39
C LEU A 44 -10.30 3.94 9.92
N ARG A 45 -10.28 5.23 9.58
CA ARG A 45 -10.29 5.70 8.18
C ARG A 45 -8.87 5.84 7.68
N SER A 46 -8.51 5.05 6.67
CA SER A 46 -7.20 5.10 6.05
C SER A 46 -7.28 4.71 4.59
N ALA A 47 -6.33 5.21 3.81
CA ALA A 47 -6.06 4.72 2.49
C ALA A 47 -5.18 3.46 2.56
N HIS A 48 -5.21 2.69 1.49
CA HIS A 48 -4.38 1.52 1.26
C HIS A 48 -3.85 1.58 -0.18
N LEU A 49 -2.55 1.39 -0.34
CA LEU A 49 -1.94 1.22 -1.66
C LEU A 49 -1.78 -0.28 -1.94
N SER A 50 -2.72 -0.82 -2.72
CA SER A 50 -2.69 -2.18 -3.22
C SER A 50 -1.94 -2.24 -4.56
N ASP A 51 -1.68 -3.46 -5.07
CA ASP A 51 -0.91 -3.68 -6.31
C ASP A 51 0.39 -2.86 -6.40
N PHE A 52 1.02 -2.60 -5.25
CA PHE A 52 2.19 -1.75 -5.18
C PHE A 52 3.42 -2.45 -5.75
N ALA A 53 3.92 -1.92 -6.86
CA ALA A 53 5.11 -2.39 -7.54
C ALA A 53 6.05 -1.23 -7.82
N TYR A 54 7.35 -1.48 -7.72
CA TYR A 54 8.38 -0.48 -7.91
C TYR A 54 9.69 -1.13 -8.33
N ARG A 55 10.48 -0.38 -9.12
CA ARG A 55 11.79 -0.80 -9.62
C ARG A 55 12.85 -0.85 -8.53
N ASN A 56 12.84 0.16 -7.65
CA ASN A 56 13.72 0.27 -6.48
C ASN A 56 13.04 1.10 -5.38
N PRO A 57 13.51 1.02 -4.11
CA PRO A 57 12.88 1.71 -2.99
C PRO A 57 12.73 3.23 -3.15
N ALA A 58 13.66 3.91 -3.83
CA ALA A 58 13.57 5.36 -4.04
C ALA A 58 12.36 5.74 -4.92
N CYS A 59 12.13 5.00 -6.01
CA CYS A 59 10.95 5.18 -6.86
C CYS A 59 9.65 4.88 -6.10
N GLY A 60 9.67 3.82 -5.27
CA GLY A 60 8.53 3.48 -4.42
C GLY A 60 8.20 4.60 -3.42
N ALA A 61 9.22 5.15 -2.74
CA ALA A 61 9.06 6.26 -1.82
C ALA A 61 8.50 7.52 -2.51
N ALA A 62 8.98 7.84 -3.71
CA ALA A 62 8.46 8.96 -4.51
C ALA A 62 6.96 8.79 -4.85
N LEU A 63 6.53 7.57 -5.19
CA LEU A 63 5.10 7.29 -5.39
C LEU A 63 4.30 7.50 -4.10
N LEU A 64 4.79 7.01 -2.95
CA LEU A 64 4.12 7.16 -1.65
C LEU A 64 3.99 8.63 -1.23
N GLN A 65 5.02 9.44 -1.46
CA GLN A 65 4.98 10.89 -1.22
C GLN A 65 3.89 11.57 -2.07
N SER A 66 3.67 11.12 -3.31
CA SER A 66 2.58 11.65 -4.15
C SER A 66 1.19 11.13 -3.75
N ALA A 67 1.11 9.92 -3.18
CA ALA A 67 -0.14 9.25 -2.83
C ALA A 67 -0.78 9.85 -1.56
N LEU A 68 0.03 10.26 -0.57
CA LEU A 68 -0.46 10.82 0.69
C LEU A 68 -1.36 12.05 0.53
N PRO A 69 -0.96 13.11 -0.22
CA PRO A 69 -1.84 14.26 -0.44
C PRO A 69 -3.14 13.89 -1.16
N LEU A 70 -3.12 12.87 -2.03
CA LEU A 70 -4.31 12.40 -2.72
C LEU A 70 -5.25 11.66 -1.75
N ALA A 71 -4.72 10.74 -0.94
CA ALA A 71 -5.48 10.08 0.12
C ALA A 71 -6.12 11.09 1.08
N ALA A 72 -5.36 12.10 1.51
CA ALA A 72 -5.85 13.15 2.40
C ALA A 72 -7.00 13.98 1.79
N LYS A 73 -6.94 14.28 0.48
CA LYS A 73 -8.04 14.96 -0.24
C LYS A 73 -9.35 14.17 -0.21
N HIS A 74 -9.27 12.84 -0.06
CA HIS A 74 -10.43 11.97 0.08
C HIS A 74 -10.81 11.67 1.54
N GLY A 75 -10.24 12.41 2.50
CA GLY A 75 -10.58 12.25 3.92
C GLY A 75 -9.89 11.06 4.62
N ASN A 76 -8.87 10.49 3.98
CA ASN A 76 -8.05 9.42 4.55
C ASN A 76 -6.69 9.98 5.00
N PRO A 77 -6.50 10.27 6.30
CA PRO A 77 -5.29 10.94 6.79
C PRO A 77 -4.06 10.02 6.87
N ALA A 78 -4.25 8.70 6.80
CA ALA A 78 -3.19 7.69 6.83
C ALA A 78 -3.18 6.87 5.54
N LEU A 79 -2.03 6.26 5.25
CA LEU A 79 -1.83 5.36 4.12
C LEU A 79 -1.12 4.10 4.59
N PHE A 80 -1.72 2.94 4.36
CA PHE A 80 -1.08 1.64 4.55
C PHE A 80 -0.49 1.13 3.24
N VAL A 81 0.69 0.53 3.32
CA VAL A 81 1.37 -0.13 2.21
C VAL A 81 2.23 -1.27 2.76
N ALA A 82 2.47 -2.30 1.95
CA ALA A 82 3.41 -3.36 2.28
C ALA A 82 4.61 -3.32 1.35
N VAL A 83 5.80 -3.51 1.92
CA VAL A 83 7.07 -3.66 1.22
C VAL A 83 7.79 -4.90 1.74
N PRO A 84 8.69 -5.53 0.95
CA PRO A 84 9.56 -6.57 1.45
C PRO A 84 10.41 -6.05 2.61
N ALA A 85 10.65 -6.89 3.62
CA ALA A 85 11.42 -6.51 4.80
C ALA A 85 12.84 -6.01 4.45
N SER A 86 13.44 -6.55 3.38
CA SER A 86 14.76 -6.14 2.88
C SER A 86 14.81 -4.69 2.39
N ASP A 87 13.66 -4.11 2.04
CA ASP A 87 13.59 -2.78 1.41
C ASP A 87 13.32 -1.68 2.46
N ILE A 88 12.99 -2.03 3.71
CA ILE A 88 12.52 -1.09 4.76
C ILE A 88 13.52 0.05 4.98
N ASP A 89 14.79 -0.24 5.23
CA ASP A 89 15.80 0.79 5.52
C ASP A 89 15.97 1.77 4.36
N ALA A 90 15.93 1.24 3.13
CA ALA A 90 16.01 2.06 1.92
C ALA A 90 14.75 2.92 1.72
N PHE A 91 13.57 2.39 2.04
CA PHE A 91 12.35 3.21 2.05
C PHE A 91 12.47 4.32 3.10
N LEU A 92 12.81 4.01 4.35
CA LEU A 92 12.91 5.01 5.41
C LEU A 92 13.91 6.12 5.09
N ALA A 93 15.02 5.79 4.42
CA ALA A 93 16.00 6.77 3.97
C ALA A 93 15.49 7.74 2.89
N HIS A 94 14.48 7.34 2.10
CA HIS A 94 13.93 8.14 0.99
C HIS A 94 12.56 8.74 1.26
N LEU A 95 11.79 8.15 2.17
CA LEU A 95 10.38 8.47 2.37
C LEU A 95 10.19 9.85 2.99
N ASP A 96 11.06 10.23 3.93
CA ASP A 96 11.04 11.53 4.63
C ASP A 96 9.64 11.97 5.10
N ILE A 97 8.81 11.00 5.49
CA ILE A 97 7.45 11.23 5.99
C ILE A 97 7.49 11.09 7.51
N PRO A 98 7.28 12.19 8.27
CA PRO A 98 7.19 12.14 9.72
C PRO A 98 6.12 11.15 10.16
N GLN A 99 6.33 10.48 11.30
CA GLN A 99 5.38 9.51 11.87
C GLN A 99 5.17 8.23 11.04
N THR A 100 6.09 7.91 10.11
CA THR A 100 6.09 6.59 9.47
C THR A 100 6.26 5.50 10.53
N VAL A 101 5.28 4.58 10.59
CA VAL A 101 5.30 3.42 11.48
C VAL A 101 5.64 2.18 10.67
N VAL A 102 6.67 1.44 11.10
CA VAL A 102 6.99 0.13 10.53
C VAL A 102 6.37 -0.94 11.42
N ALA A 103 5.40 -1.67 10.87
CA ALA A 103 4.79 -2.82 11.52
C ALA A 103 5.21 -4.11 10.81
N PRO A 104 5.99 -5.01 11.44
CA PRO A 104 6.40 -6.26 10.81
C PRO A 104 5.20 -7.19 10.62
N ALA A 105 5.10 -7.80 9.45
CA ALA A 105 4.11 -8.83 9.15
C ALA A 105 4.78 -10.02 8.45
N THR A 106 4.39 -11.23 8.84
CA THR A 106 4.85 -12.46 8.19
C THR A 106 3.71 -13.04 7.35
N ILE A 107 3.96 -13.23 6.06
CA ILE A 107 3.02 -13.86 5.14
C ILE A 107 3.48 -15.30 4.91
N CYS A 108 2.62 -16.25 5.24
CA CYS A 108 2.84 -17.68 5.01
C CYS A 108 2.02 -18.14 3.82
N GLY A 109 2.63 -18.91 2.91
CA GLY A 109 1.94 -19.49 1.75
C GLY A 109 2.51 -20.86 1.39
N THR A 110 1.76 -21.61 0.57
CA THR A 110 2.17 -22.96 0.13
C THR A 110 2.20 -23.05 -1.39
N ARG A 111 3.07 -23.90 -1.94
CA ARG A 111 3.27 -24.11 -3.40
C ARG A 111 3.72 -22.85 -4.16
N LEU A 112 4.41 -21.98 -3.44
CA LEU A 112 5.00 -20.76 -3.94
C LEU A 112 6.47 -21.01 -4.27
N ALA A 113 6.92 -20.57 -5.44
CA ALA A 113 8.33 -20.72 -5.84
C ALA A 113 9.21 -19.84 -4.95
N ALA A 114 10.31 -20.37 -4.42
CA ALA A 114 11.25 -19.55 -3.65
C ALA A 114 11.73 -18.36 -4.52
N ALA A 115 11.69 -17.16 -3.97
CA ALA A 115 12.18 -15.97 -4.63
C ALA A 115 12.91 -15.08 -3.61
N PRO A 116 13.97 -14.37 -4.03
CA PRO A 116 14.74 -13.51 -3.13
C PRO A 116 13.93 -12.29 -2.65
N ARG A 117 12.91 -11.91 -3.40
CA ARG A 117 12.05 -10.77 -3.13
C ARG A 117 10.64 -11.06 -3.61
N TRP A 118 9.68 -10.80 -2.74
CA TRP A 118 8.25 -11.01 -2.97
C TRP A 118 7.53 -9.66 -2.90
N THR A 119 6.84 -9.28 -3.96
CA THR A 119 5.80 -8.24 -3.89
C THR A 119 4.47 -8.92 -3.71
N VAL A 120 3.64 -8.42 -2.79
CA VAL A 120 2.34 -9.01 -2.52
C VAL A 120 1.26 -7.95 -2.73
N ASN A 121 0.24 -8.29 -3.52
CA ASN A 121 -0.97 -7.51 -3.51
C ASN A 121 -1.70 -7.78 -2.19
N THR A 122 -1.60 -6.83 -1.27
CA THR A 122 -2.16 -6.96 0.07
C THR A 122 -3.67 -6.81 0.12
N ALA A 123 -4.35 -6.46 -0.98
CA ALA A 123 -5.80 -6.49 -1.04
C ALA A 123 -6.36 -7.93 -1.11
N GLU A 124 -5.53 -8.91 -1.46
CA GLU A 124 -5.89 -10.33 -1.58
C GLU A 124 -5.58 -11.15 -0.31
N ILE A 125 -5.21 -10.46 0.78
CA ILE A 125 -4.98 -11.05 2.11
C ILE A 125 -6.12 -10.62 3.03
#